data_AF-A0A1J0WL05-F1
#
_entry.id   AF-A0A1J0WL05-F1
#
_cell.length_a   1.000
_cell.length_b   1.000
_cell.length_c   1.000
_cell.angle_alpha   90.00
_cell.angle_beta   90.00
_cell.angle_gamma   90.00
#
_symmetry.space_group_name_H-M   'P 1'
#
loop_
_entity.id
_entity.type
_entity.pdbx_description
1 polymer ?
#
loop_
_entity_poly.entity_id
_entity_poly.type
_entity_poly.pdbx_seq_one_letter_code
_entity_poly.pdbx_strand_id
1 'polypeptide(L)'
;MSILYGFALTSFTAMIVILGDYLIKSAVDQGQAAASPLVVLGCTLYAASALIWYFALQHVTLSQAGVGFSMITLVALCAIGVLRFGETLQIREFAGIGCALAAMILMVRVT
;
A
#
# COMPACT_ATOMS: atom_id res chain seq x y z
N MET A 1 -10.52 10.81 20.52
CA MET A 1 -10.90 10.82 19.09
C MET A 1 -11.11 9.39 18.62
N SER A 2 -12.15 9.13 17.84
CA SER A 2 -12.62 7.78 17.52
C SER A 2 -11.63 7.00 16.64
N ILE A 3 -11.39 5.74 17.01
CA ILE A 3 -10.60 4.74 16.29
C ILE A 3 -10.93 4.70 14.78
N LEU A 4 -12.19 4.96 14.43
CA LEU A 4 -12.66 5.08 13.04
C LEU A 4 -11.87 6.10 12.21
N TYR A 5 -11.49 7.25 12.79
CA TYR A 5 -10.67 8.25 12.09
C TYR A 5 -9.27 7.74 11.82
N GLY A 6 -8.65 7.01 12.76
CA GLY A 6 -7.34 6.41 12.55
C GLY A 6 -7.36 5.40 11.40
N PHE A 7 -8.37 4.52 11.34
CA PHE A 7 -8.53 3.59 10.22
C PHE A 7 -8.87 4.27 8.89
N ALA A 8 -9.63 5.35 8.90
CA ALA A 8 -9.90 6.13 7.70
C ALA A 8 -8.61 6.76 7.14
N LEU A 9 -7.77 7.33 8.00
CA LEU A 9 -6.49 7.91 7.62
C LEU A 9 -5.50 6.87 7.10
N THR A 10 -5.44 5.68 7.70
CA THR A 10 -4.55 4.60 7.21
C THR A 10 -5.01 4.06 5.86
N SER A 11 -6.32 3.89 5.66
CA SER A 11 -6.89 3.52 4.36
C SER A 11 -6.59 4.58 3.30
N PHE A 12 -6.75 5.86 3.63
CA PHE A 12 -6.41 6.96 2.72
C PHE A 12 -4.91 6.98 2.40
N THR A 13 -4.06 6.74 3.39
CA THR A 13 -2.61 6.61 3.20
C THR A 13 -2.29 5.45 2.25
N ALA A 14 -2.95 4.30 2.42
CA ALA A 14 -2.79 3.16 1.52
C ALA A 14 -3.17 3.52 0.08
N MET A 15 -4.27 4.23 -0.15
CA MET A 15 -4.67 4.66 -1.50
C MET A 15 -3.63 5.57 -2.16
N ILE A 16 -3.05 6.51 -1.41
CA ILE A 16 -1.99 7.40 -1.92
C ILE A 16 -0.74 6.60 -2.30
N VAL A 17 -0.33 5.66 -1.44
CA VAL A 17 0.83 4.80 -1.70
C VAL A 17 0.61 3.92 -2.92
N ILE A 18 -0.56 3.28 -3.03
CA ILE A 18 -0.93 2.45 -4.19
C ILE A 18 -0.87 3.27 -5.49
N LEU A 19 -1.35 4.52 -5.47
CA LEU A 19 -1.27 5.41 -6.61
C LEU A 19 0.19 5.77 -6.93
N GLY A 20 1.01 6.04 -5.92
CA GLY A 20 2.44 6.29 -6.08
C GLY A 20 3.17 5.12 -6.73
N ASP A 21 2.96 3.90 -6.24
CA ASP A 21 3.54 2.68 -6.79
C ASP A 21 3.08 2.43 -8.23
N TYR A 22 1.80 2.68 -8.52
CA TYR A 22 1.25 2.60 -9.88
C TYR A 22 1.97 3.55 -10.84
N LEU A 23 2.16 4.81 -10.45
CA LEU A 23 2.82 5.82 -11.28
C LEU A 23 4.29 5.47 -11.54
N ILE A 24 5.01 5.02 -10.50
CA ILE A 24 6.42 4.62 -10.61
C ILE A 24 6.53 3.41 -11.56
N LYS A 25 5.71 2.38 -11.36
CA LYS A 25 5.70 1.20 -12.22
C LYS A 25 5.35 1.56 -13.67
N SER A 26 4.38 2.45 -13.88
CA SER A 26 4.02 2.93 -15.22
C SER A 26 5.16 3.69 -15.90
N ALA A 27 5.95 4.46 -15.15
CA ALA A 27 7.13 5.15 -15.69
C ALA A 27 8.22 4.16 -16.11
N VAL A 28 8.44 3.11 -15.31
CA VAL A 28 9.39 2.03 -15.63
C VAL A 28 8.99 1.29 -16.91
N ASP A 29 7.73 0.91 -17.05
CA ASP A 29 7.25 0.19 -18.23
C ASP A 29 7.29 1.05 -19.51
N GLN A 30 7.20 2.38 -19.37
CA GLN A 30 7.36 3.33 -20.47
C GLN A 30 8.84 3.64 -20.78
N GLY A 31 9.79 3.02 -20.08
CA GLY A 31 11.23 3.24 -20.27
C GLY A 31 11.70 4.64 -19.89
N GLN A 32 10.95 5.35 -19.02
CA GLN A 32 11.31 6.69 -18.60
C GLN A 32 12.46 6.66 -17.58
N ALA A 33 13.30 7.71 -17.60
CA ALA A 33 14.37 7.86 -16.62
C ALA A 33 13.83 8.04 -15.20
N ALA A 34 14.66 7.73 -14.19
CA ALA A 34 14.31 7.90 -12.78
C ALA A 34 13.97 9.35 -12.39
N ALA A 35 14.48 10.34 -13.14
CA ALA A 35 14.16 11.76 -12.95
C ALA A 35 12.88 12.20 -13.70
N SER A 36 12.12 11.27 -14.27
CA SER A 36 10.90 11.61 -15.01
C SER A 36 9.82 12.19 -14.09
N PRO A 37 8.93 13.06 -14.61
CA PRO A 37 7.87 13.66 -13.82
C PRO A 37 6.95 12.64 -13.13
N LEU A 38 6.74 11.47 -13.73
CA LEU A 38 5.93 10.39 -13.15
C LEU A 38 6.58 9.78 -11.90
N VAL A 39 7.89 9.54 -11.94
CA VAL A 39 8.63 9.01 -10.78
C VAL A 39 8.69 10.05 -9.68
N VAL A 40 8.97 11.32 -10.03
CA VAL A 40 8.95 12.43 -9.05
C VAL A 40 7.57 12.55 -8.41
N LEU A 41 6.49 12.49 -9.20
CA LEU A 41 5.13 12.52 -8.68
C LEU A 41 4.87 11.35 -7.72
N GLY A 42 5.24 10.13 -8.09
CA GLY A 42 5.14 8.96 -7.22
C GLY A 42 5.91 9.14 -5.90
N CYS A 43 7.15 9.66 -5.96
CA CYS A 43 7.93 9.97 -4.76
C CYS A 43 7.29 11.06 -3.90
N THR A 44 6.71 12.11 -4.50
CA THR A 44 6.02 13.16 -3.75
C THR A 44 4.76 12.64 -3.05
N LEU A 45 4.04 11.70 -3.68
CA LEU A 45 2.90 11.02 -3.05
C LEU A 45 3.35 10.17 -1.86
N TYR A 46 4.49 9.47 -1.96
CA TYR A 46 5.10 8.77 -0.83
C TYR A 46 5.48 9.71 0.31
N ALA A 47 6.06 10.88 0.00
CA ALA A 47 6.39 11.86 1.02
C ALA A 47 5.12 12.42 1.70
N ALA A 48 4.07 12.68 0.92
CA ALA A 48 2.77 13.12 1.44
C ALA A 48 2.09 12.05 2.31
N SER A 49 2.20 10.77 1.93
CA SER A 49 1.62 9.65 2.67
C SER A 49 2.25 9.52 4.07
N ALA A 50 3.55 9.80 4.21
CA ALA A 50 4.23 9.81 5.50
C ALA A 50 3.66 10.86 6.48
N LEU A 51 3.22 12.02 5.97
CA LEU A 51 2.57 13.04 6.81
C LEU A 51 1.20 12.57 7.32
N ILE A 52 0.41 11.92 6.46
CA ILE A 52 -0.90 11.38 6.83
C ILE A 52 -0.74 10.22 7.82
N TRP A 53 0.30 9.40 7.63
CA TRP A 53 0.68 8.32 8.55
C TRP A 53 0.97 8.86 9.96
N TYR A 54 1.70 9.97 10.07
CA TYR A 54 1.95 10.62 11.35
C TYR A 54 0.65 10.97 12.09
N PHE A 55 -0.34 11.56 11.39
CA PHE A 55 -1.65 11.86 11.98
C PHE A 55 -2.44 10.60 12.33
N ALA A 56 -2.37 9.55 11.49
CA ALA A 56 -3.04 8.28 11.77
C ALA A 56 -2.53 7.65 13.07
N LEU A 57 -1.21 7.68 13.30
CA LEU A 57 -0.59 7.15 14.51
C LEU A 57 -0.94 7.90 15.80
N GLN A 58 -1.53 9.10 15.70
CA GLN A 58 -2.10 9.79 16.86
C GLN A 58 -3.42 9.18 17.33
N HIS A 59 -4.04 8.29 16.54
CA HIS A 59 -5.39 7.76 16.79
C HIS A 59 -5.46 6.23 16.86
N VAL A 60 -4.55 5.53 16.19
CA VAL A 60 -4.45 4.06 16.19
C VAL A 60 -3.02 3.64 16.51
N THR A 61 -2.86 2.43 17.06
CA THR A 61 -1.53 1.90 17.33
C THR A 61 -0.78 1.63 16.02
N LEU A 62 0.55 1.68 16.07
CA LEU A 62 1.39 1.31 14.93
C LEU A 62 1.07 -0.09 14.40
N SER A 63 0.74 -1.03 15.28
CA SER A 63 0.35 -2.39 14.88
C SER A 63 -0.98 -2.41 14.12
N GLN A 64 -2.00 -1.71 14.60
CA GLN A 64 -3.31 -1.65 13.94
C GLN A 64 -3.21 -0.95 12.58
N ALA A 65 -2.49 0.17 12.54
CA ALA A 65 -2.26 0.93 11.32
C ALA A 65 -1.45 0.14 10.29
N GLY A 66 -0.33 -0.45 10.73
CA GLY A 66 0.55 -1.27 9.90
C GLY A 66 -0.19 -2.45 9.28
N VAL A 67 -0.98 -3.18 10.08
CA VAL A 67 -1.70 -4.34 9.58
C VAL A 67 -2.81 -3.94 8.59
N GLY A 68 -3.60 -2.91 8.89
CA GLY A 68 -4.61 -2.42 7.95
C GLY A 68 -4.01 -1.94 6.63
N PHE A 69 -2.94 -1.16 6.71
CA PHE A 69 -2.22 -0.65 5.55
C PHE A 69 -1.67 -1.77 4.68
N SER A 70 -0.89 -2.71 5.22
CA SER A 70 -0.26 -3.72 4.36
C SER A 70 -1.27 -4.72 3.79
N MET A 71 -2.42 -4.96 4.44
CA MET A 71 -3.48 -5.78 3.83
C MET A 71 -4.05 -5.10 2.58
N ILE A 72 -4.37 -3.81 2.67
CA ILE A 72 -4.93 -3.04 1.56
C ILE A 72 -3.91 -2.93 0.42
N THR A 73 -2.67 -2.54 0.73
CA THR A 73 -1.64 -2.36 -0.31
C THR A 73 -1.24 -3.67 -0.98
N LEU A 74 -1.07 -4.77 -0.22
CA LEU A 74 -0.69 -6.06 -0.80
C LEU A 74 -1.75 -6.58 -1.79
N VAL A 75 -3.03 -6.58 -1.39
CA VAL A 75 -4.12 -7.06 -2.23
C VAL A 75 -4.30 -6.16 -3.45
N ALA A 76 -4.30 -4.84 -3.25
CA ALA A 76 -4.48 -3.88 -4.33
C ALA A 76 -3.33 -3.94 -5.35
N LEU A 77 -2.07 -3.98 -4.90
CA LEU A 77 -0.92 -4.02 -5.80
C LEU A 77 -0.81 -5.34 -6.57
N CYS A 78 -1.10 -6.48 -5.94
CA CYS A 78 -1.21 -7.75 -6.67
C CYS A 78 -2.31 -7.69 -7.73
N ALA A 79 -3.50 -7.16 -7.39
CA ALA A 79 -4.59 -7.02 -8.35
C ALA A 79 -4.20 -6.08 -9.50
N ILE A 80 -3.58 -4.93 -9.21
CA ILE A 80 -3.13 -3.98 -10.22
C ILE A 80 -2.02 -4.57 -11.10
N GLY A 81 -1.07 -5.30 -10.52
CA GLY A 81 -0.01 -6.04 -11.24
C GLY A 81 -0.59 -6.95 -12.31
N VAL A 82 -1.55 -7.79 -11.92
CA VAL A 82 -2.22 -8.71 -12.85
C VAL A 82 -3.09 -7.99 -13.86
N LEU A 83 -3.99 -7.11 -13.39
CA LEU A 83 -5.03 -6.52 -14.24
C LEU A 83 -4.50 -5.44 -15.18
N ARG A 84 -3.51 -4.66 -14.76
CA ARG A 84 -3.05 -3.47 -15.49
C ARG A 84 -1.68 -3.63 -16.14
N PHE A 85 -0.79 -4.40 -15.52
CA PHE A 85 0.56 -4.65 -16.01
C PHE A 85 0.71 -6.02 -16.70
N GLY A 86 -0.35 -6.85 -16.67
CA GLY A 86 -0.34 -8.17 -17.32
C GLY A 86 0.61 -9.16 -16.65
N GLU A 87 0.98 -8.92 -15.39
CA GLU A 87 1.83 -9.83 -14.64
C GLU A 87 1.09 -11.14 -14.38
N THR A 88 1.80 -12.27 -14.48
CA THR A 88 1.20 -13.59 -14.25
C THR A 88 1.58 -14.08 -12.85
N LEU A 89 0.56 -14.36 -12.04
CA LEU A 89 0.78 -14.95 -10.72
C LEU A 89 0.85 -16.47 -10.84
N GLN A 90 1.96 -17.03 -10.40
CA GLN A 90 2.12 -18.48 -10.26
C GLN A 90 1.47 -18.98 -8.97
N ILE A 91 1.17 -20.28 -8.92
CA ILE A 91 0.58 -20.95 -7.74
C ILE A 91 1.40 -20.70 -6.46
N ARG A 92 2.73 -20.63 -6.58
CA ARG A 92 3.61 -20.32 -5.45
C ARG A 92 3.42 -18.91 -4.90
N GLU A 93 3.13 -17.94 -5.76
CA GLU A 93 2.88 -16.54 -5.37
C GLU A 93 1.51 -16.40 -4.71
N PHE A 94 0.50 -17.14 -5.19
CA PHE A 94 -0.79 -17.25 -4.48
C PHE A 94 -0.64 -17.82 -3.07
N ALA A 95 0.17 -18.88 -2.90
CA ALA A 95 0.49 -19.41 -1.58
C ALA A 95 1.24 -18.38 -0.72
N GLY A 96 2.17 -17.62 -1.32
CA GLY A 96 2.88 -16.53 -0.66
C GLY A 96 1.96 -15.40 -0.19
N ILE A 97 1.02 -14.97 -1.04
CA ILE A 97 -0.03 -14.01 -0.68
C ILE A 97 -0.89 -14.55 0.46
N GLY A 98 -1.31 -15.83 0.39
CA GLY A 98 -2.05 -16.49 1.47
C GLY A 98 -1.30 -16.49 2.80
N CYS A 99 -0.01 -16.83 2.79
CA CYS A 99 0.84 -16.78 3.97
C CYS A 99 1.02 -15.35 4.51
N ALA A 100 1.20 -14.37 3.63
CA ALA A 100 1.29 -12.96 4.02
C ALA A 100 -0.02 -12.49 4.68
N LEU A 101 -1.17 -12.80 4.09
CA LEU A 101 -2.47 -12.50 4.67
C LEU A 101 -2.68 -13.21 6.01
N ALA A 102 -2.28 -14.48 6.14
CA ALA A 102 -2.36 -15.22 7.40
C ALA A 102 -1.49 -14.58 8.50
N ALA A 103 -0.25 -14.21 8.18
CA ALA A 103 0.63 -13.49 9.11
C ALA A 103 0.01 -12.15 9.56
N MET A 104 -0.61 -11.44 8.63
CA MET A 104 -1.29 -10.17 8.90
C MET A 104 -2.52 -10.36 9.79
N ILE A 105 -3.34 -11.40 9.56
CA ILE A 105 -4.48 -11.76 10.43
C ILE A 105 -4.01 -12.08 11.85
N LEU A 106 -2.94 -12.85 12.01
CA LEU A 106 -2.37 -13.15 13.33
C LEU A 106 -1.86 -11.91 14.07
N MET A 107 -1.46 -10.87 13.34
CA MET A 107 -1.07 -9.58 13.90
C MET A 107 -2.25 -8.63 14.19
N VAL A 108 -3.45 -8.90 13.66
CA VAL A 108 -4.66 -8.15 14.03
C VAL A 108 -4.99 -8.44 15.49
N ARG A 109 -4.66 -7.50 16.37
CA ARG A 109 -5.24 -7.47 17.72
C ARG A 109 -6.58 -6.77 17.67
N VAL A 110 -7.66 -7.57 17.65
CA VAL A 110 -8.99 -7.10 18.04
C VAL A 110 -8.95 -6.92 19.56
N THR A 111 -8.69 -5.70 20.02
CA THR A 111 -8.78 -5.34 21.44
C THR A 111 -9.76 -4.20 21.56
#